data_AF-A0A9N9NVW9-F1
#
_entry.id   AF-A0A9N9NVW9-F1
#
_cell.length_a   1.000
_cell.length_b   1.000
_cell.length_c   1.000
_cell.angle_alpha   90.00
_cell.angle_beta   90.00
_cell.angle_gamma   90.00
#
_symmetry.space_group_name_H-M   'P 1'
#
loop_
_entity.id
_entity.type
_entity.pdbx_description
1 polymer ?
#
loop_
_entity_poly.entity_id
_entity_poly.type
_entity_poly.pdbx_seq_one_letter_code
_entity_poly.pdbx_strand_id
1 'polypeptide(L)'
;ERLTRSRVTTLARRNFATEVVSEDFFVKRKSVEEHARILFISVGNAIMIMKEHEAHNLEHPHEEVEHPPFQYQKIRTKPFFWGDGNHTLFHNTAVNGP
;
A
#
# COMPACT_ATOMS: atom_id res chain seq x y z
N GLU A 1 -53.13 -29.65 18.49
CA GLU A 1 -52.81 -29.38 17.07
C GLU A 1 -52.25 -27.98 16.74
N ARG A 2 -52.57 -26.88 17.47
CA ARG A 2 -52.00 -25.54 17.16
C ARG A 2 -50.51 -25.40 17.46
N LEU A 3 -50.00 -26.07 18.50
CA LEU A 3 -48.59 -25.97 18.93
C LEU A 3 -47.60 -26.60 17.93
N THR A 4 -48.00 -27.66 17.22
CA THR A 4 -47.15 -28.36 16.24
C THR A 4 -47.03 -27.56 14.95
N ARG A 5 -48.12 -26.93 14.49
CA ARG A 5 -48.10 -26.05 13.30
C ARG A 5 -47.18 -24.85 13.47
N SER A 6 -47.15 -24.22 14.65
CA SER A 6 -46.25 -23.10 14.95
C SER A 6 -44.76 -23.47 14.86
N ARG A 7 -44.39 -24.65 15.36
CA ARG A 7 -43.00 -25.15 15.29
C ARG A 7 -42.56 -25.43 13.87
N VAL A 8 -43.42 -26.05 13.05
CA VAL A 8 -43.13 -26.35 11.64
C VAL A 8 -42.98 -25.06 10.83
N THR A 9 -43.86 -24.07 11.02
CA THR A 9 -43.75 -22.78 10.33
C THR A 9 -42.51 -21.99 10.77
N THR A 10 -42.12 -22.09 12.04
CA THR A 10 -40.93 -21.39 12.57
C THR A 10 -39.63 -22.04 12.08
N LEU A 11 -39.57 -23.37 12.00
CA LEU A 11 -38.44 -24.12 11.43
C LEU A 11 -38.31 -23.89 9.92
N ALA A 12 -39.40 -23.96 9.17
CA ALA A 12 -39.41 -23.74 7.72
C ALA A 12 -38.97 -22.30 7.35
N ARG A 13 -39.40 -21.28 8.12
CA ARG A 13 -38.97 -19.89 7.91
C ARG A 13 -37.49 -19.66 8.23
N ARG A 14 -36.94 -20.35 9.23
CA ARG A 14 -35.50 -20.28 9.54
C ARG A 14 -34.64 -20.84 8.41
N ASN A 15 -35.04 -21.97 7.83
CA ASN A 15 -34.28 -22.63 6.76
C ASN A 15 -34.40 -21.89 5.41
N PHE A 16 -35.47 -21.13 5.18
CA PHE A 16 -35.67 -20.37 3.93
C PHE A 16 -34.93 -19.02 3.92
N ALA A 17 -34.60 -18.46 5.09
CA ALA A 17 -33.89 -17.19 5.21
C ALA A 17 -32.35 -17.33 5.16
N THR A 18 -31.85 -18.56 5.25
CA THR A 18 -30.44 -18.87 5.03
C THR A 18 -30.27 -19.30 3.57
N GLU A 19 -30.04 -18.35 2.66
CA GLU A 19 -29.43 -18.72 1.39
C GLU A 19 -28.15 -19.51 1.71
N VAL A 20 -27.97 -20.68 1.07
CA VAL A 20 -26.78 -21.50 1.26
C VAL A 20 -25.61 -20.70 0.73
N VAL A 21 -24.87 -20.04 1.64
CA VAL A 21 -23.64 -19.32 1.32
C VAL A 21 -22.71 -20.32 0.62
N SER A 22 -22.31 -20.02 -0.62
CA SER A 22 -21.48 -20.93 -1.40
C SER A 22 -20.13 -21.15 -0.73
N GLU A 23 -19.60 -22.37 -0.81
CA GLU A 23 -18.26 -22.69 -0.28
C GLU A 23 -17.16 -21.78 -0.86
N ASP A 24 -17.32 -21.39 -2.13
CA ASP A 24 -16.46 -20.43 -2.83
C ASP A 24 -16.34 -19.09 -2.10
N PHE A 25 -17.43 -18.64 -1.45
CA PHE A 25 -17.43 -17.42 -0.66
C PHE A 25 -16.50 -17.54 0.55
N PHE A 26 -16.52 -18.69 1.25
CA PHE A 26 -15.66 -18.92 2.41
C PHE A 26 -14.19 -19.04 2.03
N VAL A 27 -13.88 -19.71 0.92
CA VAL A 27 -12.51 -19.81 0.39
C VAL A 27 -11.98 -18.43 0.01
N LYS A 28 -12.77 -17.64 -0.73
CA LYS A 28 -12.41 -16.28 -1.12
C LYS A 28 -12.20 -15.38 0.10
N ARG A 29 -13.09 -15.48 1.10
CA ARG A 29 -12.96 -14.73 2.35
C ARG A 29 -11.70 -15.09 3.12
N LYS A 30 -11.39 -16.38 3.30
CA LYS A 30 -10.15 -16.82 3.96
C LYS A 30 -8.91 -16.30 3.24
N SER A 31 -8.90 -16.39 1.91
CA SER A 31 -7.81 -15.85 1.10
C SER A 31 -7.64 -14.34 1.31
N VAL A 32 -8.73 -13.57 1.32
CA VAL A 32 -8.69 -12.11 1.60
C VAL A 32 -8.17 -11.84 3.02
N GLU A 33 -8.60 -12.61 4.01
CA GLU A 33 -8.13 -12.47 5.40
C GLU A 33 -6.62 -12.76 5.54
N GLU A 34 -6.11 -13.76 4.83
CA GLU A 34 -4.67 -14.09 4.81
C GLU A 34 -3.84 -12.97 4.17
N HIS A 35 -4.26 -12.48 2.99
CA HIS A 35 -3.58 -11.36 2.32
C HIS A 35 -3.64 -10.07 3.14
N ALA A 36 -4.76 -9.80 3.81
CA ALA A 36 -4.89 -8.64 4.69
C ALA A 36 -3.89 -8.68 5.86
N ARG A 37 -3.62 -9.86 6.44
CA ARG A 37 -2.62 -10.02 7.50
C ARG A 37 -1.21 -9.71 7.01
N ILE A 38 -0.85 -10.24 5.83
CA ILE A 38 0.46 -10.00 5.23
C ILE A 38 0.62 -8.51 4.89
N LEU A 39 -0.43 -7.89 4.35
CA LEU A 39 -0.44 -6.46 4.06
C LEU A 39 -0.23 -5.62 5.33
N PHE A 40 -0.86 -5.98 6.45
CA PHE A 40 -0.65 -5.25 7.70
C PHE A 40 0.79 -5.32 8.20
N ILE A 41 1.42 -6.49 8.12
CA ILE A 41 2.83 -6.68 8.50
C ILE A 41 3.75 -5.87 7.58
N SER A 42 3.54 -5.92 6.26
CA SER A 42 4.37 -5.19 5.30
C SER A 42 4.23 -3.68 5.45
N VAL A 43 3.02 -3.18 5.70
CA VAL A 43 2.76 -1.76 5.99
C VAL A 43 3.46 -1.34 7.28
N GLY A 44 3.39 -2.14 8.34
CA GLY A 44 4.10 -1.85 9.60
C GLY A 44 5.61 -1.72 9.40
N ASN A 45 6.21 -2.64 8.64
CA ASN A 45 7.63 -2.58 8.31
C ASN A 45 7.98 -1.36 7.45
N ALA A 46 7.16 -1.04 6.44
CA ALA A 46 7.37 0.13 5.60
C ALA A 46 7.34 1.43 6.41
N ILE A 47 6.42 1.57 7.36
CA ILE A 47 6.35 2.75 8.25
C ILE A 47 7.62 2.88 9.10
N MET A 48 8.16 1.77 9.61
CA MET A 48 9.40 1.78 10.40
C MET A 48 10.58 2.28 9.54
N ILE A 49 10.76 1.71 8.36
CA ILE A 49 11.83 2.11 7.42
C ILE A 49 11.67 3.59 7.00
N MET A 50 10.45 4.04 6.74
CA MET A 50 10.20 5.45 6.39
C MET A 50 10.57 6.41 7.52
N LYS A 51 10.28 6.05 8.78
CA LYS A 51 10.66 6.86 9.94
C LYS A 51 12.18 6.92 10.13
N GLU A 52 12.87 5.79 9.96
CA GLU A 52 14.33 5.75 10.03
C GLU A 52 14.97 6.57 8.90
N HIS A 53 14.43 6.47 7.68
CA HIS A 53 14.87 7.27 6.54
C HIS A 53 14.65 8.77 6.77
N GLU A 54 13.51 9.17 7.33
CA GLU A 54 13.23 10.55 7.70
C GLU A 54 14.23 11.06 8.76
N ALA A 55 14.46 10.29 9.83
CA ALA A 55 15.43 10.63 10.86
C ALA A 55 16.85 10.80 10.28
N HIS A 56 17.29 9.85 9.44
CA HIS A 56 18.58 9.94 8.75
C HIS A 56 18.69 11.21 7.88
N ASN A 57 17.63 11.57 7.14
CA ASN A 57 17.66 12.77 6.30
C ASN A 57 17.69 14.08 7.12
N LEU A 58 17.17 14.07 8.36
CA LEU A 58 17.32 15.21 9.28
C LEU A 58 18.75 15.31 9.85
N GLU A 59 19.36 14.18 10.21
CA GLU A 59 20.70 14.12 10.79
C GLU A 59 21.81 14.35 9.76
N HIS A 60 21.61 13.85 8.54
CA HIS A 60 22.53 13.97 7.41
C HIS A 60 21.83 14.59 6.20
N PRO A 61 21.67 15.93 6.18
CA PRO A 61 21.14 16.62 5.02
C PRO A 61 22.02 16.33 3.80
N HIS A 62 21.38 15.88 2.72
CA HIS A 62 22.05 15.60 1.43
C HIS A 62 22.71 16.82 0.77
N GLU A 63 22.62 18.01 1.39
CA GLU A 63 23.29 19.25 0.95
C GLU A 63 24.80 19.26 1.24
N GLU A 64 25.31 18.36 2.07
CA GLU A 64 26.76 18.25 2.29
C GLU A 64 27.39 17.45 1.14
N VAL A 65 27.59 18.13 0.01
CA VAL A 65 28.32 17.62 -1.15
C VAL A 65 29.79 17.49 -0.76
N GLU A 66 30.13 16.45 0.02
CA GLU A 66 31.51 16.11 0.43
C GLU A 66 32.40 15.89 -0.81
N HIS A 67 31.79 15.60 -1.96
CA HIS A 67 32.46 15.35 -3.23
C HIS A 67 31.64 15.91 -4.39
N PRO A 68 32.26 16.63 -5.35
CA PRO A 68 31.59 17.06 -6.57
C PRO A 68 31.01 15.85 -7.32
N PRO A 69 29.88 16.02 -8.04
CA PRO A 69 29.25 14.92 -8.76
C PRO A 69 30.22 14.28 -9.75
N PHE A 70 30.25 12.96 -9.78
CA PHE A 70 31.11 12.23 -10.72
C PHE A 70 30.74 12.55 -12.17
N GLN A 71 31.70 12.40 -13.09
CA GLN A 71 31.52 12.72 -14.52
C GLN A 71 30.36 12.01 -15.20
N TYR A 72 29.97 10.83 -14.68
CA TYR A 72 28.84 10.06 -15.20
C TYR A 72 27.49 10.41 -14.56
N GLN A 73 27.48 11.21 -13.49
CA GLN A 73 26.26 11.70 -12.86
C GLN A 73 25.76 12.97 -13.56
N LYS A 74 24.44 13.17 -13.56
CA LYS A 74 23.80 14.38 -14.11
C LYS A 74 24.19 14.71 -15.57
N ILE A 75 24.60 13.72 -16.39
CA ILE A 75 24.92 13.94 -17.80
C ILE A 75 23.68 14.40 -18.57
N ARG A 76 23.85 15.46 -19.36
CA ARG A 76 22.87 15.97 -20.32
C ARG A 76 23.52 16.20 -21.68
N THR A 77 23.07 15.48 -22.70
CA THR A 77 23.45 15.73 -24.10
C THR A 77 22.52 16.73 -24.79
N LYS A 78 21.25 16.79 -24.36
CA LYS A 78 20.24 17.74 -24.81
C LYS A 78 19.37 18.14 -23.61
N PRO A 79 18.91 19.40 -23.51
CA PRO A 79 17.94 19.79 -22.49
C PRO A 79 16.62 19.04 -22.67
N PHE A 80 15.87 18.87 -21.58
CA PHE A 80 14.50 18.39 -21.64
C PHE A 80 13.61 19.38 -22.41
N PHE A 81 12.51 18.86 -22.95
CA PHE A 81 11.55 19.65 -23.71
C PHE A 81 10.49 20.33 -22.84
N TRP A 82 10.67 20.36 -21.52
CA TRP A 82 9.77 20.98 -20.55
C TRP A 82 10.54 21.78 -19.50
N GLY A 83 9.82 22.66 -18.80
CA GLY A 83 10.37 23.44 -17.70
C GLY A 83 11.57 24.28 -18.14
N ASP A 84 12.66 24.19 -17.37
CA ASP A 84 13.94 24.85 -17.64
C ASP A 84 14.92 24.01 -18.46
N GLY A 85 14.53 22.79 -18.85
CA GLY A 85 15.36 21.86 -19.59
C GLY A 85 16.41 21.11 -18.77
N ASN A 86 16.60 21.44 -17.48
CA ASN A 86 17.61 20.82 -16.63
C ASN A 86 17.02 19.76 -15.69
N HIS A 87 15.82 20.04 -15.16
CA HIS A 87 15.17 19.25 -14.12
C HIS A 87 14.27 18.12 -14.64
N THR A 88 14.36 16.95 -13.99
CA THR A 88 13.52 15.80 -14.31
C THR A 88 12.09 16.01 -13.82
N LEU A 89 11.15 15.17 -14.25
CA LEU A 89 9.76 15.24 -13.78
C LEU A 89 9.63 15.01 -12.26
N PHE A 90 10.54 14.21 -11.68
CA PHE A 90 10.60 13.91 -10.26
C PHE A 90 11.93 14.41 -9.70
N HIS A 91 12.21 15.71 -9.85
CA HIS A 91 13.38 16.35 -9.26
C HIS A 91 13.06 16.81 -7.84
N ASN A 92 13.90 16.44 -6.87
CA ASN A 92 13.82 16.92 -5.51
C ASN A 92 15.13 17.62 -5.17
N THR A 93 15.08 18.93 -4.95
CA THR A 93 16.26 19.77 -4.67
C THR A 93 17.02 19.32 -3.42
N ALA A 94 16.33 18.72 -2.44
CA ALA A 94 16.96 18.20 -1.24
C ALA A 94 17.92 17.05 -1.54
N VAL A 95 17.64 16.19 -2.52
CA VAL A 95 18.45 14.98 -2.81
C VAL A 95 19.25 15.08 -4.12
N ASN A 96 18.75 15.86 -5.07
CA ASN A 96 19.35 16.02 -6.39
C ASN A 96 20.18 17.31 -6.50
N GLY A 97 20.09 18.21 -5.53
CA GLY A 97 20.68 19.54 -5.59
C GLY A 97 19.93 20.50 -6.52
N PRO A 98 20.46 21.72 -6.72
CA PRO A 98 19.92 22.69 -7.66
C PRO A 98 20.15 22.32 -9.13
#